data_AF-A0A954MZ08-F1
#
_entry.id   AF-A0A954MZ08-F1
#
_cell.length_a   1.000
_cell.length_b   1.000
_cell.length_c   1.000
_cell.angle_alpha   90.00
_cell.angle_beta   90.00
_cell.angle_gamma   90.00
#
_symmetry.space_group_name_H-M   'P 1'
#
loop_
_entity.id
_entity.type
_entity.pdbx_description
1 polymer ?
#
loop_
_entity_poly.entity_id
_entity_poly.type
_entity_poly.pdbx_seq_one_letter_code
_entity_poly.pdbx_strand_id
1 'polypeptide(L)'
;MTRYHHPALKQFTDQQVRFAPRDLRLQQIDRAEVLLNELEADREYPYTEICSRITTRKTEMYPDLRIPGRDVIHDLRLFVEEMSDSADISAESYGDQVMTVEEISKHYNVSTKTVDRWRNRGLVSRRFKFGKRKRIGFLRSSVENFVRTHVEDVRRGSSFSQLKADEREKIISSARRMAQRGMCPAQIGKELSRQTGRSPETIRYTLKHFDEQHPDLAIFPRASRPLTEEQRELLFADYQRKVPIERLATRFGRTRASIYRILAEIRAEKLLASPIDFMDSPDFHKANAEAEILGEAPHVEGKQTKQRVPPGLPPYLASLYNIPLLTREEEAYYFRKMNYLKFRASELLKGLDPRGGKPKLMDQIEDLINQSVDVKNLLIRCNLRLVVSIAKKHIKPTTNF
;
A
#
# COMPACT_ATOMS: atom_id res chain seq x y z
N MET A 1 27.17 -6.66 -13.69
CA MET A 1 27.57 -8.07 -13.49
C MET A 1 26.32 -8.86 -13.20
N THR A 2 25.99 -9.83 -14.04
CA THR A 2 24.87 -10.76 -13.83
C THR A 2 25.22 -11.66 -12.66
N ARG A 3 24.50 -11.52 -11.54
CA ARG A 3 24.72 -12.28 -10.32
C ARG A 3 23.71 -13.41 -10.27
N TYR A 4 24.22 -14.64 -10.15
CA TYR A 4 23.41 -15.79 -9.82
C TYR A 4 22.73 -15.57 -8.47
N HIS A 5 21.45 -15.92 -8.36
CA HIS A 5 20.71 -15.89 -7.12
C HIS A 5 21.15 -17.03 -6.20
N HIS A 6 21.37 -18.23 -6.75
CA HIS A 6 21.75 -19.40 -5.99
C HIS A 6 23.22 -19.82 -6.24
N PRO A 7 24.07 -19.87 -5.19
CA PRO A 7 25.48 -20.26 -5.33
C PRO A 7 25.69 -21.66 -5.94
N ALA A 8 24.81 -22.62 -5.65
CA ALA A 8 24.91 -23.98 -6.19
C ALA A 8 24.74 -24.01 -7.73
N LEU A 9 23.82 -23.22 -8.29
CA LEU A 9 23.63 -23.14 -9.75
C LEU A 9 24.80 -22.42 -10.43
N LYS A 10 25.40 -21.44 -9.75
CA LYS A 10 26.66 -20.84 -10.21
C LYS A 10 27.78 -21.88 -10.27
N GLN A 11 27.99 -22.63 -9.19
CA GLN A 11 29.02 -23.68 -9.13
C GLN A 11 28.80 -24.74 -10.21
N PHE A 12 27.54 -25.16 -10.41
CA PHE A 12 27.16 -26.06 -11.49
C PHE A 12 27.53 -25.49 -12.87
N THR A 13 27.20 -24.22 -13.13
CA THR A 13 27.54 -23.54 -14.39
C THR A 13 29.05 -23.50 -14.61
N ASP A 14 29.80 -23.05 -13.60
CA ASP A 14 31.27 -22.96 -13.66
C ASP A 14 31.90 -24.32 -13.99
N GLN A 15 31.36 -25.42 -13.43
CA GLN A 15 31.82 -26.78 -13.75
C GLN A 15 31.51 -27.18 -15.19
N GLN A 16 30.29 -26.92 -15.67
CA GLN A 16 29.92 -27.28 -17.05
C GLN A 16 30.73 -26.48 -18.07
N VAL A 17 30.91 -25.18 -17.86
CA VAL A 17 31.70 -24.31 -18.76
C VAL A 17 33.16 -24.75 -18.84
N ARG A 18 33.76 -25.20 -17.72
CA ARG A 18 35.17 -25.60 -17.66
C ARG A 18 35.45 -26.98 -18.27
N PHE A 19 34.56 -27.95 -18.07
CA PHE A 19 34.87 -29.36 -18.33
C PHE A 19 34.02 -30.00 -19.43
N ALA A 20 32.87 -29.44 -19.80
CA ALA A 20 32.01 -30.05 -20.80
C ALA A 20 32.54 -29.82 -22.24
N PRO A 21 32.67 -30.88 -23.07
CA PRO A 21 32.98 -30.74 -24.49
C PRO A 21 31.96 -29.87 -25.22
N ARG A 22 32.37 -29.23 -26.32
CA ARG A 22 31.53 -28.28 -27.07
C ARG A 22 30.15 -28.86 -27.44
N ASP A 23 30.09 -30.08 -27.96
CA ASP A 23 28.83 -30.68 -28.39
C ASP A 23 27.89 -30.98 -27.21
N LEU A 24 28.46 -31.38 -26.07
CA LEU A 24 27.70 -31.57 -24.84
C LEU A 24 27.14 -30.24 -24.32
N ARG A 25 27.92 -29.15 -24.44
CA ARG A 25 27.44 -27.80 -24.06
C ARG A 25 26.24 -27.38 -24.90
N LEU A 26 26.25 -27.63 -26.21
CA LEU A 26 25.10 -27.35 -27.09
C LEU A 26 23.85 -28.14 -26.66
N GLN A 27 23.99 -29.44 -26.40
CA GLN A 27 22.88 -30.25 -25.90
C GLN A 27 22.34 -29.78 -24.55
N GLN A 28 23.23 -29.37 -23.63
CA GLN A 28 22.83 -28.85 -22.32
C GLN A 28 22.09 -27.50 -22.45
N ILE A 29 22.49 -26.64 -23.38
CA ILE A 29 21.76 -25.40 -23.69
C ILE A 29 20.34 -25.72 -24.15
N ASP A 30 20.19 -26.64 -25.11
CA ASP A 30 18.87 -27.01 -25.63
C ASP A 30 17.98 -27.63 -24.54
N ARG A 31 18.53 -28.49 -23.68
CA ARG A 31 17.79 -29.07 -22.53
C ARG A 31 17.42 -28.02 -21.49
N ALA A 32 18.30 -27.07 -21.21
CA ALA A 32 18.02 -25.98 -20.27
C ALA A 32 16.90 -25.07 -20.79
N GLU A 33 16.84 -24.82 -22.10
CA GLU A 33 15.74 -24.08 -22.73
C GLU A 33 14.40 -24.82 -22.63
N VAL A 34 14.39 -26.14 -22.86
CA VAL A 34 13.18 -26.96 -22.67
C VAL A 34 12.73 -26.91 -21.22
N LEU A 35 13.65 -27.10 -20.26
CA LEU A 35 13.36 -27.02 -18.84
C LEU A 35 12.78 -25.65 -18.46
N LEU A 36 13.35 -24.55 -18.95
CA LEU A 36 12.88 -23.19 -18.69
C LEU A 36 11.42 -22.96 -19.12
N ASN A 37 10.96 -23.64 -20.17
CA ASN A 37 9.57 -23.54 -20.62
C ASN A 37 8.58 -24.33 -19.74
N GLU A 38 9.06 -25.27 -18.93
CA GLU A 38 8.24 -26.13 -18.08
C GLU A 38 8.20 -25.68 -16.61
N LEU A 39 9.13 -24.82 -16.19
CA LEU A 39 9.21 -24.33 -14.82
C LEU A 39 8.13 -23.29 -14.50
N GLU A 40 7.58 -23.38 -13.30
CA GLU A 40 6.63 -22.44 -12.72
C GLU A 40 7.32 -21.61 -11.63
N ALA A 41 7.18 -20.28 -11.68
CA ALA A 41 7.90 -19.37 -10.78
C ALA A 41 7.53 -19.55 -9.30
N ASP A 42 6.31 -20.01 -9.01
CA ASP A 42 5.74 -20.13 -7.66
C ASP A 42 5.97 -21.52 -7.02
N ARG A 43 6.65 -22.44 -7.72
CA ARG A 43 7.00 -23.78 -7.20
C ARG A 43 8.44 -23.86 -6.74
N GLU A 44 8.78 -24.87 -5.94
CA GLU A 44 10.16 -25.18 -5.56
C GLU A 44 10.64 -26.47 -6.21
N TYR A 45 11.86 -26.45 -6.74
CA TYR A 45 12.45 -27.55 -7.50
C TYR A 45 13.67 -28.11 -6.77
N PRO A 46 13.81 -29.46 -6.65
CA PRO A 46 15.03 -30.08 -6.14
C PRO A 46 16.23 -29.75 -7.05
N TYR A 47 17.35 -29.37 -6.45
CA TYR A 47 18.60 -29.11 -7.19
C TYR A 47 19.03 -30.33 -8.03
N THR A 48 18.89 -31.53 -7.47
CA THR A 48 19.23 -32.78 -8.13
C THR A 48 18.41 -33.03 -9.40
N GLU A 49 17.12 -32.69 -9.38
CA GLU A 49 16.22 -32.80 -10.53
C GLU A 49 16.67 -31.85 -11.64
N ILE A 50 16.94 -30.57 -11.31
CA ILE A 50 17.40 -29.55 -12.26
C ILE A 50 18.68 -30.02 -12.97
N CYS A 51 19.70 -30.43 -12.21
CA CYS A 51 20.97 -30.92 -12.76
C CYS A 51 20.78 -32.18 -13.61
N SER A 52 19.90 -33.10 -13.20
CA SER A 52 19.62 -34.32 -13.94
C SER A 52 18.96 -34.06 -15.28
N ARG A 53 18.05 -33.09 -15.35
CA ARG A 53 17.38 -32.71 -16.60
C ARG A 53 18.31 -32.04 -17.59
N ILE A 54 19.31 -31.30 -17.12
CA ILE A 54 20.30 -30.63 -17.98
C ILE A 54 21.39 -31.61 -18.43
N THR A 55 21.99 -32.35 -17.49
CA THR A 55 23.16 -33.20 -17.76
C THR A 55 22.84 -34.64 -18.11
N THR A 56 21.58 -35.07 -17.99
CA THR A 56 21.13 -36.47 -18.08
C THR A 56 21.80 -37.42 -17.07
N ARG A 57 22.48 -36.87 -16.05
CA ARG A 57 23.14 -37.63 -14.98
C ARG A 57 22.62 -37.16 -13.63
N LYS A 58 22.44 -38.08 -12.69
CA LYS A 58 22.11 -37.72 -11.30
C LYS A 58 23.33 -37.11 -10.63
N THR A 59 23.13 -36.01 -9.92
CA THR A 59 24.15 -35.42 -9.04
C THR A 59 23.89 -35.88 -7.61
N GLU A 60 24.96 -36.21 -6.88
CA GLU A 60 24.91 -36.53 -5.44
C GLU A 60 25.13 -35.29 -4.57
N MET A 61 25.46 -34.15 -5.19
CA MET A 61 25.67 -32.89 -4.49
C MET A 61 24.34 -32.28 -4.08
N TYR A 62 24.26 -31.83 -2.83
CA TYR A 62 23.09 -31.12 -2.26
C TYR A 62 21.75 -31.86 -2.48
N PRO A 63 21.59 -33.10 -1.98
CA PRO A 63 20.42 -33.93 -2.26
C PRO A 63 19.09 -33.32 -1.76
N ASP A 64 19.13 -32.64 -0.62
CA ASP A 64 17.94 -32.06 0.04
C ASP A 64 17.70 -30.59 -0.36
N LEU A 65 18.56 -30.01 -1.20
CA LEU A 65 18.44 -28.61 -1.57
C LEU A 65 17.27 -28.39 -2.54
N ARG A 66 16.36 -27.49 -2.16
CA ARG A 66 15.28 -27.00 -3.01
C ARG A 66 15.48 -25.53 -3.32
N ILE A 67 15.21 -25.14 -4.56
CA ILE A 67 15.40 -23.77 -5.06
C ILE A 67 14.05 -23.23 -5.53
N PRO A 68 13.65 -22.01 -5.14
CA PRO A 68 12.45 -21.35 -5.66
C PRO A 68 12.50 -21.21 -7.19
N GLY A 69 11.40 -21.52 -7.86
CA GLY A 69 11.30 -21.56 -9.33
C GLY A 69 11.69 -20.24 -9.98
N ARG A 70 11.32 -19.10 -9.39
CA ARG A 70 11.78 -17.77 -9.82
C ARG A 70 13.31 -17.62 -9.88
N ASP A 71 14.03 -18.23 -8.94
CA ASP A 71 15.49 -18.18 -8.88
C ASP A 71 16.11 -19.16 -9.86
N VAL A 72 15.49 -20.34 -10.03
CA VAL A 72 15.88 -21.32 -11.05
C VAL A 72 15.73 -20.73 -12.46
N ILE A 73 14.60 -20.09 -12.77
CA ILE A 73 14.34 -19.46 -14.07
C ILE A 73 15.37 -18.38 -14.37
N HIS A 74 15.68 -17.54 -13.39
CA HIS A 74 16.69 -16.50 -13.52
C HIS A 74 18.09 -17.09 -13.76
N ASP A 75 18.52 -18.03 -12.91
CA ASP A 75 19.86 -18.61 -12.96
C ASP A 75 20.08 -19.52 -14.18
N LEU A 76 19.06 -20.27 -14.62
CA LEU A 76 19.16 -21.10 -15.83
C LEU A 76 19.26 -20.26 -17.10
N ARG A 77 18.65 -19.07 -17.14
CA ARG A 77 18.88 -18.14 -18.24
C ARG A 77 20.36 -17.71 -18.29
N LEU A 78 20.97 -17.42 -17.14
CA LEU A 78 22.39 -17.09 -17.06
C LEU A 78 23.27 -18.27 -17.48
N PHE A 79 22.92 -19.49 -17.05
CA PHE A 79 23.57 -20.72 -17.49
C PHE A 79 23.58 -20.84 -19.01
N VAL A 80 22.45 -20.62 -19.68
CA VAL A 80 22.37 -20.66 -21.15
C VAL A 80 23.25 -19.58 -21.79
N GLU A 81 23.25 -18.35 -21.25
CA GLU A 81 24.08 -17.25 -21.75
C GLU A 81 25.59 -17.56 -21.62
N GLU A 82 26.04 -18.10 -20.49
CA GLU A 82 27.47 -18.44 -20.25
C GLU A 82 27.92 -19.67 -21.06
N MET A 83 27.06 -20.69 -21.14
CA MET A 83 27.34 -21.89 -21.93
C MET A 83 27.42 -21.56 -23.42
N SER A 84 26.51 -20.73 -23.93
CA SER A 84 26.55 -20.28 -25.33
C SER A 84 27.74 -19.36 -25.63
N ASP A 85 28.11 -18.47 -24.69
CA ASP A 85 29.29 -17.62 -24.83
C ASP A 85 30.57 -18.46 -24.92
N SER A 86 30.69 -19.50 -24.10
CA SER A 86 31.85 -20.39 -24.11
C SER A 86 31.90 -21.33 -25.32
N ALA A 87 30.76 -21.65 -25.95
CA ALA A 87 30.67 -22.59 -27.08
C ALA A 87 30.98 -21.98 -28.45
N ASP A 88 31.19 -20.64 -28.51
CA ASP A 88 31.49 -19.88 -29.74
C ASP A 88 30.52 -20.18 -30.90
N ILE A 89 29.22 -20.11 -30.60
CA ILE A 89 28.16 -20.41 -31.54
C ILE A 89 28.09 -19.32 -32.62
N SER A 90 28.23 -19.68 -33.91
CA SER A 90 28.04 -18.73 -35.01
C SER A 90 26.56 -18.48 -35.26
N ALA A 91 26.17 -17.21 -35.44
CA ALA A 91 24.79 -16.88 -35.84
C ALA A 91 24.46 -17.45 -37.24
N GLU A 92 25.45 -17.53 -38.14
CA GLU A 92 25.29 -18.04 -39.51
C GLU A 92 24.86 -19.52 -39.54
N SER A 93 25.26 -20.31 -38.53
CA SER A 93 24.85 -21.72 -38.42
C SER A 93 23.36 -21.88 -38.15
N TYR A 94 22.68 -20.83 -37.69
CA TYR A 94 21.24 -20.80 -37.42
C TYR A 94 20.48 -19.90 -38.41
N GLY A 95 21.18 -19.11 -39.23
CA GLY A 95 20.59 -18.26 -40.28
C GLY A 95 19.47 -17.36 -39.77
N ASP A 96 18.34 -17.36 -40.49
CA ASP A 96 17.14 -16.54 -40.20
C ASP A 96 16.40 -16.91 -38.90
N GLN A 97 16.90 -17.89 -38.14
CA GLN A 97 16.30 -18.29 -36.87
C GLN A 97 16.77 -17.44 -35.69
N VAL A 98 17.80 -16.61 -35.84
CA VAL A 98 18.33 -15.76 -34.76
C VAL A 98 17.85 -14.32 -34.92
N MET A 99 17.08 -13.84 -33.95
CA MET A 99 16.63 -12.45 -33.88
C MET A 99 17.43 -11.67 -32.83
N THR A 100 17.79 -10.43 -33.14
CA THR A 100 18.37 -9.45 -32.21
C THR A 100 17.28 -8.76 -31.37
N VAL A 101 17.69 -8.03 -30.31
CA VAL A 101 16.75 -7.23 -29.50
C VAL A 101 16.03 -6.20 -30.37
N GLU A 102 16.74 -5.58 -31.31
CA GLU A 102 16.19 -4.59 -32.23
C GLU A 102 15.16 -5.19 -33.19
N GLU A 103 15.41 -6.41 -33.69
CA GLU A 103 14.49 -7.12 -34.58
C GLU A 103 13.21 -7.56 -33.85
N ILE A 104 13.33 -8.08 -32.62
CA ILE A 104 12.17 -8.41 -31.78
C ILE A 104 11.36 -7.14 -31.48
N SER A 105 12.03 -6.05 -31.12
CA SER A 105 11.40 -4.75 -30.84
C SER A 105 10.55 -4.29 -32.02
N LYS A 106 11.09 -4.37 -33.25
CA LYS A 106 10.36 -4.02 -34.48
C LYS A 106 9.24 -5.00 -34.80
N HIS A 107 9.51 -6.30 -34.74
CA HIS A 107 8.56 -7.35 -35.13
C HIS A 107 7.30 -7.37 -34.25
N TYR A 108 7.46 -7.18 -32.93
CA TYR A 108 6.35 -7.18 -31.98
C TYR A 108 5.86 -5.77 -31.59
N ASN A 109 6.41 -4.73 -32.21
CA ASN A 109 6.12 -3.33 -31.91
C ASN A 109 6.24 -2.99 -30.40
N VAL A 110 7.30 -3.47 -29.75
CA VAL A 110 7.56 -3.24 -28.31
C VAL A 110 8.88 -2.51 -28.12
N SER A 111 9.02 -1.75 -27.03
CA SER A 111 10.30 -1.10 -26.71
C SER A 111 11.41 -2.11 -26.41
N THR A 112 12.69 -1.76 -26.64
CA THR A 112 13.83 -2.60 -26.24
C THR A 112 13.84 -2.92 -24.74
N LYS A 113 13.41 -1.97 -23.90
CA LYS A 113 13.20 -2.17 -22.45
C LYS A 113 12.10 -3.19 -22.13
N THR A 114 11.13 -3.38 -23.02
CA THR A 114 10.11 -4.44 -22.87
C THR A 114 10.74 -5.80 -23.15
N VAL A 115 11.58 -5.90 -24.18
CA VAL A 115 12.34 -7.13 -24.47
C VAL A 115 13.28 -7.47 -23.30
N ASP A 116 13.99 -6.49 -22.74
CA ASP A 116 14.81 -6.71 -21.54
C ASP A 116 13.98 -7.20 -20.34
N ARG A 117 12.77 -6.68 -20.16
CA ARG A 117 11.84 -7.18 -19.14
C ARG A 117 11.36 -8.60 -19.42
N TRP A 118 11.16 -8.98 -20.69
CA TRP A 118 10.83 -10.36 -21.05
C TRP A 118 11.96 -11.32 -20.68
N ARG A 119 13.22 -10.91 -20.86
CA ARG A 119 14.38 -11.70 -20.42
C ARG A 119 14.39 -11.98 -18.93
N ASN A 120 13.99 -11.00 -18.11
CA ASN A 120 13.88 -11.20 -16.66
C ASN A 120 12.69 -12.10 -16.27
N ARG A 121 11.78 -12.38 -17.20
CA ARG A 121 10.62 -13.26 -17.00
C ARG A 121 10.78 -14.63 -17.67
N GLY A 122 12.00 -14.97 -18.09
CA GLY A 122 12.29 -16.29 -18.65
C GLY A 122 12.41 -16.35 -20.18
N LEU A 123 12.37 -15.22 -20.90
CA LEU A 123 12.78 -15.24 -22.31
C LEU A 123 14.27 -15.58 -22.41
N VAL A 124 14.56 -16.77 -22.93
CA VAL A 124 15.93 -17.28 -23.03
C VAL A 124 16.67 -16.62 -24.17
N SER A 125 17.90 -16.19 -23.89
CA SER A 125 18.77 -15.56 -24.88
C SER A 125 20.11 -16.28 -24.91
N ARG A 126 20.66 -16.48 -26.11
CA ARG A 126 21.99 -17.08 -26.32
C ARG A 126 22.98 -16.01 -26.75
N ARG A 127 24.26 -16.23 -26.47
CA ARG A 127 25.38 -15.44 -27.01
C ARG A 127 25.82 -16.05 -28.34
N PHE A 128 25.65 -15.30 -29.42
CA PHE A 128 26.08 -15.68 -30.75
C PHE A 128 27.25 -14.80 -31.21
N LYS A 129 28.15 -15.40 -31.99
CA LYS A 129 29.23 -14.70 -32.69
C LYS A 129 28.69 -14.15 -34.00
N PHE A 130 28.64 -12.83 -34.11
CA PHE A 130 28.33 -12.08 -35.33
C PHE A 130 29.65 -11.52 -35.89
N GLY A 131 30.23 -12.22 -36.87
CA GLY A 131 31.57 -11.91 -37.38
C GLY A 131 32.63 -12.00 -36.28
N LYS A 132 33.24 -10.86 -35.90
CA LYS A 132 34.25 -10.78 -34.82
C LYS A 132 33.69 -10.44 -33.43
N ARG A 133 32.40 -10.07 -33.32
CA ARG A 133 31.81 -9.61 -32.05
C ARG A 133 30.73 -10.58 -31.56
N LYS A 134 30.72 -10.90 -30.26
CA LYS A 134 29.64 -11.65 -29.64
C LYS A 134 28.50 -10.71 -29.26
N ARG A 135 27.26 -11.07 -29.61
CA ARG A 135 26.04 -10.33 -29.23
C ARG A 135 24.99 -11.32 -28.72
N ILE A 136 24.04 -10.78 -27.97
CA ILE A 136 22.88 -11.55 -27.52
C ILE A 136 21.92 -11.68 -28.70
N GLY A 137 21.44 -12.90 -28.93
CA GLY A 137 20.39 -13.21 -29.89
C GLY A 137 19.39 -14.20 -29.31
N PHE A 138 18.24 -14.29 -29.95
CA PHE A 138 17.12 -15.13 -29.53
C PHE A 138 16.72 -16.02 -30.67
N LEU A 139 16.49 -17.30 -30.39
CA LEU A 139 15.87 -18.17 -31.38
C LEU A 139 14.43 -17.75 -31.61
N ARG A 140 14.01 -17.69 -32.88
CA ARG A 140 12.64 -17.32 -33.29
C ARG A 140 11.60 -18.18 -32.56
N SER A 141 11.84 -19.48 -32.48
CA SER A 141 11.00 -20.44 -31.75
C SER A 141 10.86 -20.09 -30.27
N SER A 142 11.95 -19.69 -29.62
CA SER A 142 11.94 -19.30 -28.20
C SER A 142 11.16 -18.00 -27.97
N VAL A 143 11.26 -17.02 -28.88
CA VAL A 143 10.47 -15.79 -28.82
C VAL A 143 8.99 -16.07 -29.05
N GLU A 144 8.66 -16.86 -30.09
CA GLU A 144 7.27 -17.20 -30.42
C GLU A 144 6.60 -18.00 -29.29
N ASN A 145 7.31 -18.95 -28.68
CA ASN A 145 6.81 -19.69 -27.53
C ASN A 145 6.56 -18.76 -26.33
N PHE A 146 7.52 -17.89 -26.01
CA PHE A 146 7.38 -16.92 -24.93
C PHE A 146 6.16 -16.01 -25.14
N VAL A 147 5.98 -15.49 -26.36
CA VAL A 147 4.85 -14.63 -26.73
C VAL A 147 3.52 -15.38 -26.62
N ARG A 148 3.47 -16.65 -27.02
CA ARG A 148 2.27 -17.50 -26.88
C ARG A 148 1.89 -17.74 -25.43
N THR A 149 2.86 -17.87 -24.52
CA THR A 149 2.59 -18.04 -23.09
C THR A 149 2.23 -16.70 -22.41
N HIS A 150 2.70 -15.57 -22.96
CA HIS A 150 2.56 -14.23 -22.36
C HIS A 150 1.76 -13.23 -23.22
N VAL A 151 0.74 -13.68 -23.95
CA VAL A 151 0.00 -12.88 -24.94
C VAL A 151 -0.49 -11.53 -24.40
N GLU A 152 -1.03 -11.52 -23.17
CA GLU A 152 -1.57 -10.30 -22.55
C GLU A 152 -0.49 -9.25 -22.20
N ASP A 153 0.73 -9.69 -21.92
CA ASP A 153 1.85 -8.78 -21.65
C ASP A 153 2.40 -8.16 -22.93
N VAL A 154 2.41 -8.94 -24.02
CA VAL A 154 2.81 -8.48 -25.34
C VAL A 154 1.79 -7.48 -25.88
N ARG A 155 0.47 -7.75 -25.75
CA ARG A 155 -0.61 -6.82 -26.12
C ARG A 155 -0.51 -5.49 -25.37
N ARG A 156 -0.29 -5.52 -24.06
CA ARG A 156 -0.08 -4.29 -23.27
C ARG A 156 1.17 -3.55 -23.72
N GLY A 157 2.27 -4.26 -23.93
CA GLY A 157 3.54 -3.70 -24.38
C GLY A 157 3.50 -3.10 -25.79
N SER A 158 2.70 -3.66 -26.69
CA SER A 158 2.60 -3.23 -28.10
C SER A 158 1.65 -2.05 -28.31
N SER A 159 0.72 -1.82 -27.37
CA SER A 159 -0.12 -0.62 -27.33
C SER A 159 0.64 0.66 -26.95
N PHE A 160 1.86 0.52 -26.44
CA PHE A 160 2.70 1.64 -26.05
C PHE A 160 3.26 2.34 -27.30
N SER A 161 2.80 3.55 -27.57
CA SER A 161 3.44 4.47 -28.50
C SER A 161 3.70 5.82 -27.86
N GLN A 162 4.85 6.41 -28.18
CA GLN A 162 5.21 7.74 -27.70
C GLN A 162 4.20 8.77 -28.23
N LEU A 163 3.79 9.67 -27.35
CA LEU A 163 2.95 10.81 -27.70
C LEU A 163 3.73 11.74 -28.62
N LYS A 164 3.20 11.97 -29.83
CA LYS A 164 3.75 12.99 -30.74
C LYS A 164 3.50 14.39 -30.16
N ALA A 165 4.35 15.36 -30.50
CA ALA A 165 4.22 16.74 -30.01
C ALA A 165 2.82 17.33 -30.29
N ASP A 166 2.32 17.17 -31.52
CA ASP A 166 1.00 17.65 -31.93
C ASP A 166 -0.15 17.01 -31.13
N GLU A 167 0.00 15.73 -30.80
CA GLU A 167 -0.99 15.00 -30.00
C GLU A 167 -0.98 15.48 -28.55
N ARG A 168 0.21 15.76 -28.00
CA ARG A 168 0.36 16.39 -26.68
C ARG A 168 -0.30 17.77 -26.63
N GLU A 169 -0.11 18.61 -27.63
CA GLU A 169 -0.76 19.94 -27.70
C GLU A 169 -2.29 19.84 -27.80
N LYS A 170 -2.82 18.89 -28.59
CA LYS A 170 -4.26 18.63 -28.67
C LYS A 170 -4.86 18.18 -27.33
N ILE A 171 -4.13 17.35 -26.57
CA ILE A 171 -4.53 16.92 -25.23
C ILE A 171 -4.58 18.12 -24.27
N ILE A 172 -3.53 18.94 -24.24
CA ILE A 172 -3.43 20.11 -23.36
C ILE A 172 -4.53 21.13 -23.67
N SER A 173 -4.71 21.49 -24.94
CA SER A 173 -5.74 22.46 -25.37
C SER A 173 -7.16 21.96 -25.07
N SER A 174 -7.43 20.67 -25.24
CA SER A 174 -8.73 20.07 -24.91
C SER A 174 -8.95 19.98 -23.41
N ALA A 175 -7.94 19.60 -22.63
CA ALA A 175 -8.00 19.61 -21.18
C ALA A 175 -8.28 21.01 -20.62
N ARG A 176 -7.65 22.06 -21.17
CA ARG A 176 -7.89 23.45 -20.78
C ARG A 176 -9.33 23.89 -21.05
N ARG A 177 -9.90 23.55 -22.21
CA ARG A 177 -11.32 23.83 -22.52
C ARG A 177 -12.27 23.10 -21.57
N MET A 178 -11.97 21.86 -21.20
CA MET A 178 -12.78 21.10 -20.24
C MET A 178 -12.65 21.66 -18.81
N ALA A 179 -11.45 22.10 -18.41
CA ALA A 179 -11.20 22.73 -17.12
C ALA A 179 -11.95 24.06 -16.98
N GLN A 180 -12.02 24.87 -18.06
CA GLN A 180 -12.82 26.10 -18.09
C GLN A 180 -14.32 25.85 -17.88
N ARG A 181 -14.82 24.67 -18.24
CA ARG A 181 -16.21 24.23 -17.96
C ARG A 181 -16.40 23.69 -16.53
N GLY A 182 -15.38 23.78 -15.68
CA GLY A 182 -15.44 23.35 -14.28
C GLY A 182 -15.26 21.85 -14.06
N MET A 183 -14.84 21.08 -15.06
CA MET A 183 -14.58 19.65 -14.89
C MET A 183 -13.33 19.41 -14.05
N CYS A 184 -13.35 18.37 -13.20
CA CYS A 184 -12.20 18.05 -12.38
C CYS A 184 -11.13 17.26 -13.18
N PRO A 185 -9.85 17.27 -12.74
CA PRO A 185 -8.75 16.60 -13.47
C PRO A 185 -9.02 15.11 -13.76
N ALA A 186 -9.70 14.41 -12.84
CA ALA A 186 -10.01 13.00 -13.02
C ALA A 186 -11.10 12.75 -14.08
N GLN A 187 -12.12 13.61 -14.15
CA GLN A 187 -13.13 13.56 -15.21
C GLN A 187 -12.48 13.84 -16.57
N ILE A 188 -11.63 14.85 -16.62
CA ILE A 188 -10.90 15.24 -17.84
C ILE A 188 -9.98 14.12 -18.31
N GLY A 189 -9.22 13.49 -17.40
CA GLY A 189 -8.36 12.36 -17.73
C GLY A 189 -9.13 11.19 -18.32
N LYS A 190 -10.30 10.86 -17.77
CA LYS A 190 -11.17 9.78 -18.27
C LYS A 190 -11.76 10.11 -19.64
N GLU A 191 -12.24 11.33 -19.83
CA GLU A 191 -12.85 11.75 -21.09
C GLU A 191 -11.80 11.82 -22.22
N LEU A 192 -10.63 12.40 -21.95
CA LEU A 192 -9.54 12.47 -22.93
C LEU A 192 -8.97 11.08 -23.26
N SER A 193 -8.90 10.17 -22.29
CA SER A 193 -8.51 8.78 -22.55
C SER A 193 -9.45 8.11 -23.54
N ARG A 194 -10.77 8.30 -23.38
CA ARG A 194 -11.79 7.78 -24.31
C ARG A 194 -11.69 8.40 -25.70
N GLN A 195 -11.40 9.70 -25.79
CA GLN A 195 -11.30 10.41 -27.08
C GLN A 195 -10.03 10.10 -27.85
N THR A 196 -8.91 9.92 -27.16
CA THR A 196 -7.58 9.73 -27.78
C THR A 196 -7.19 8.26 -27.92
N GLY A 197 -7.94 7.34 -27.29
CA GLY A 197 -7.56 5.93 -27.21
C GLY A 197 -6.31 5.67 -26.35
N ARG A 198 -5.80 6.70 -25.64
CA ARG A 198 -4.63 6.60 -24.77
C ARG A 198 -5.01 6.13 -23.38
N SER A 199 -4.07 5.50 -22.68
CA SER A 199 -4.30 5.09 -21.30
C SER A 199 -4.61 6.30 -20.40
N PRO A 200 -5.50 6.17 -19.39
CA PRO A 200 -5.79 7.26 -18.45
C PRO A 200 -4.55 7.78 -17.73
N GLU A 201 -3.58 6.89 -17.45
CA GLU A 201 -2.34 7.26 -16.79
C GLU A 201 -1.44 8.10 -17.71
N THR A 202 -1.38 7.78 -19.00
CA THR A 202 -0.65 8.58 -20.01
C THR A 202 -1.20 10.00 -20.09
N ILE A 203 -2.53 10.16 -20.14
CA ILE A 203 -3.16 11.48 -20.13
C ILE A 203 -2.84 12.21 -18.82
N ARG A 204 -3.03 11.56 -17.67
CA ARG A 204 -2.76 12.13 -16.35
C ARG A 204 -1.32 12.62 -16.23
N TYR A 205 -0.35 11.79 -16.63
CA TYR A 205 1.07 12.14 -16.61
C TYR A 205 1.37 13.33 -17.53
N THR A 206 0.80 13.34 -18.73
CA THR A 206 0.99 14.43 -19.71
C THR A 206 0.49 15.78 -19.16
N LEU A 207 -0.70 15.79 -18.55
CA LEU A 207 -1.28 17.00 -17.95
C LEU A 207 -0.51 17.44 -16.71
N LYS A 208 -0.12 16.50 -15.84
CA LYS A 208 0.67 16.80 -14.64
C LYS A 208 2.03 17.40 -15.00
N HIS A 209 2.73 16.78 -15.95
CA HIS A 209 4.03 17.23 -16.39
C HIS A 209 3.97 18.62 -17.04
N PHE A 210 2.88 18.92 -17.79
CA PHE A 210 2.65 20.25 -18.33
C PHE A 210 2.44 21.30 -17.22
N ASP A 211 1.59 21.00 -16.22
CA ASP A 211 1.34 21.91 -15.10
C ASP A 211 2.59 22.16 -14.25
N GLU A 212 3.45 21.15 -14.07
CA GLU A 212 4.74 21.26 -13.38
C GLU A 212 5.75 22.12 -14.15
N GLN A 213 5.81 21.99 -15.49
CA GLN A 213 6.73 22.75 -16.35
C GLN A 213 6.27 24.18 -16.63
N HIS A 214 4.96 24.44 -16.58
CA HIS A 214 4.39 25.74 -16.88
C HIS A 214 3.43 26.21 -15.76
N PRO A 215 3.93 26.60 -14.57
CA PRO A 215 3.10 27.01 -13.45
C PRO A 215 2.13 28.16 -13.77
N ASP A 216 2.55 29.13 -14.59
CA ASP A 216 1.75 30.29 -14.97
C ASP A 216 0.62 29.96 -15.97
N LEU A 217 0.76 28.84 -16.69
CA LEU A 217 -0.18 28.37 -17.69
C LEU A 217 -0.86 27.05 -17.29
N ALA A 218 -0.76 26.69 -16.01
CA ALA A 218 -1.27 25.44 -15.48
C ALA A 218 -2.76 25.27 -15.81
N ILE A 219 -3.11 24.07 -16.29
CA ILE A 219 -4.48 23.67 -16.59
C ILE A 219 -5.25 23.49 -15.28
N PHE A 220 -4.59 22.99 -14.23
CA PHE A 220 -5.18 22.74 -12.92
C PHE A 220 -4.45 23.45 -11.78
N PRO A 221 -4.51 24.79 -11.70
CA PRO A 221 -3.76 25.57 -10.70
C PRO A 221 -4.14 25.21 -9.25
N ARG A 222 -5.39 24.79 -9.00
CA ARG A 222 -5.89 24.39 -7.67
C ARG A 222 -5.68 22.90 -7.33
N ALA A 223 -5.53 22.03 -8.34
CA ALA A 223 -5.41 20.59 -8.11
C ALA A 223 -3.96 20.10 -8.02
N SER A 224 -2.99 20.83 -8.57
CA SER A 224 -1.58 20.43 -8.52
C SER A 224 -0.88 20.83 -7.22
N ARG A 225 -1.34 21.87 -6.52
CA ARG A 225 -0.74 22.34 -5.26
C ARG A 225 -1.25 21.58 -4.05
N PRO A 226 -0.49 21.35 -2.97
CA PRO A 226 -1.04 20.87 -1.71
C PRO A 226 -2.20 21.76 -1.23
N LEU A 227 -3.20 21.19 -0.54
CA LEU A 227 -4.20 22.02 0.14
C LEU A 227 -3.49 22.85 1.22
N THR A 228 -3.85 24.12 1.32
CA THR A 228 -3.41 24.98 2.43
C THR A 228 -4.00 24.49 3.75
N GLU A 229 -3.42 24.89 4.87
CA GLU A 229 -3.91 24.49 6.20
C GLU A 229 -5.37 24.92 6.41
N GLU A 230 -5.72 26.14 6.01
CA GLU A 230 -7.11 26.64 6.05
C GLU A 230 -8.07 25.76 5.24
N GLN A 231 -7.64 25.26 4.08
CA GLN A 231 -8.45 24.36 3.26
C GLN A 231 -8.58 22.96 3.88
N ARG A 232 -7.53 22.48 4.57
CA ARG A 232 -7.56 21.22 5.31
C ARG A 232 -8.55 21.30 6.47
N GLU A 233 -8.51 22.38 7.25
CA GLU A 233 -9.46 22.63 8.33
C GLU A 233 -10.90 22.71 7.83
N LEU A 234 -11.15 23.46 6.75
CA LEU A 234 -12.47 23.58 6.14
C LEU A 234 -12.99 22.23 5.62
N LEU A 235 -12.13 21.45 4.95
CA LEU A 235 -12.46 20.11 4.47
C LEU A 235 -12.88 19.20 5.63
N PHE A 236 -12.13 19.23 6.73
CA PHE A 236 -12.41 18.42 7.91
C PHE A 236 -13.71 18.84 8.60
N ALA A 237 -13.96 20.16 8.73
CA ALA A 237 -15.19 20.68 9.30
C ALA A 237 -16.43 20.28 8.48
N ASP A 238 -16.36 20.36 7.15
CA ASP A 238 -17.46 19.92 6.29
C ASP A 238 -17.67 18.39 6.36
N TYR A 239 -16.59 17.62 6.48
CA TYR A 239 -16.68 16.18 6.70
C TYR A 239 -17.37 15.84 8.03
N GLN A 240 -17.03 16.53 9.12
CA GLN A 240 -17.72 16.37 10.41
C GLN A 240 -19.21 16.72 10.34
N ARG A 241 -19.59 17.67 9.48
CA ARG A 241 -21.00 18.00 9.16
C ARG A 241 -21.68 17.00 8.23
N LYS A 242 -21.03 15.88 7.90
CA LYS A 242 -21.54 14.81 7.04
C LYS A 242 -21.84 15.26 5.59
N VAL A 243 -21.09 16.24 5.07
CA VAL A 243 -21.16 16.59 3.66
C VAL A 243 -20.67 15.40 2.80
N PRO A 244 -21.40 14.98 1.76
CA PRO A 244 -21.00 13.85 0.92
C PRO A 244 -19.60 14.03 0.30
N ILE A 245 -18.80 12.96 0.28
CA ILE A 245 -17.41 12.96 -0.22
C ILE A 245 -17.35 13.40 -1.69
N GLU A 246 -18.38 13.10 -2.48
CA GLU A 246 -18.53 13.55 -3.86
C GLU A 246 -18.53 15.07 -3.98
N ARG A 247 -19.26 15.74 -3.09
CA ARG A 247 -19.34 17.20 -3.07
C ARG A 247 -18.02 17.82 -2.62
N LEU A 248 -17.37 17.20 -1.63
CA LEU A 248 -16.03 17.62 -1.18
C LEU A 248 -15.00 17.45 -2.30
N ALA A 249 -14.99 16.31 -3.00
CA ALA A 249 -14.09 16.06 -4.12
C ALA A 249 -14.23 17.12 -5.21
N THR A 250 -15.46 17.48 -5.59
CA THR A 250 -15.72 18.55 -6.57
C THR A 250 -15.31 19.92 -6.04
N ARG A 251 -15.70 20.28 -4.81
CA ARG A 251 -15.41 21.60 -4.20
C ARG A 251 -13.91 21.88 -4.10
N PHE A 252 -13.14 20.88 -3.69
CA PHE A 252 -11.69 20.99 -3.51
C PHE A 252 -10.89 20.59 -4.77
N GLY A 253 -11.56 20.21 -5.87
CA GLY A 253 -10.91 19.83 -7.13
C GLY A 253 -10.05 18.57 -7.03
N ARG A 254 -10.43 17.62 -6.17
CA ARG A 254 -9.67 16.40 -5.84
C ARG A 254 -10.42 15.14 -6.25
N THR A 255 -9.69 14.03 -6.31
CA THR A 255 -10.30 12.70 -6.41
C THR A 255 -10.86 12.28 -5.06
N ARG A 256 -11.88 11.40 -5.05
CA ARG A 256 -12.42 10.82 -3.81
C ARG A 256 -11.32 10.16 -2.96
N ALA A 257 -10.44 9.39 -3.59
CA ALA A 257 -9.30 8.76 -2.93
C ALA A 257 -8.35 9.79 -2.29
N SER A 258 -8.09 10.92 -2.97
CA SER A 258 -7.28 11.99 -2.38
C SER A 258 -7.97 12.66 -1.20
N ILE A 259 -9.29 12.84 -1.24
CA ILE A 259 -10.04 13.39 -0.11
C ILE A 259 -9.96 12.43 1.09
N TYR A 260 -10.20 11.13 0.89
CA TYR A 260 -10.06 10.14 1.98
C TYR A 260 -8.65 10.13 2.59
N ARG A 261 -7.61 10.20 1.76
CA ARG A 261 -6.22 10.27 2.23
C ARG A 261 -5.97 11.52 3.07
N ILE A 262 -6.38 12.68 2.58
CA ILE A 262 -6.21 13.96 3.30
C ILE A 262 -6.99 13.94 4.62
N LEU A 263 -8.22 13.41 4.62
CA LEU A 263 -9.02 13.27 5.84
C LEU A 263 -8.34 12.32 6.85
N ALA A 264 -7.74 11.21 6.38
CA ALA A 264 -7.01 10.29 7.23
C ALA A 264 -5.76 10.94 7.85
N GLU A 265 -5.02 11.73 7.07
CA GLU A 265 -3.88 12.52 7.56
C GLU A 265 -4.32 13.51 8.64
N ILE A 266 -5.36 14.32 8.38
CA ILE A 266 -5.87 15.29 9.34
C ILE A 266 -6.35 14.61 10.63
N ARG A 267 -7.02 13.45 10.53
CA ARG A 267 -7.45 12.66 11.70
C ARG A 267 -6.25 12.21 12.53
N ALA A 268 -5.23 11.64 11.88
CA ALA A 268 -4.03 11.17 12.55
C ALA A 268 -3.29 12.32 13.26
N GLU A 269 -3.11 13.45 12.57
CA GLU A 269 -2.50 14.66 13.13
C GLU A 269 -3.25 15.14 14.38
N LYS A 270 -4.60 15.20 14.34
CA LYS A 270 -5.41 15.62 15.49
C LYS A 270 -5.33 14.66 16.68
N LEU A 271 -5.32 13.36 16.42
CA LEU A 271 -5.15 12.34 17.46
C LEU A 271 -3.78 12.44 18.12
N LEU A 272 -2.72 12.62 17.33
CA LEU A 272 -1.35 12.76 17.84
C LEU A 272 -1.12 14.08 18.59
N ALA A 273 -1.79 15.16 18.17
CA ALA A 273 -1.71 16.46 18.85
C ALA A 273 -2.46 16.51 20.19
N SER A 274 -3.32 15.52 20.47
CA SER A 274 -4.14 15.46 21.68
C SER A 274 -3.59 14.40 22.65
N PRO A 275 -2.67 14.74 23.57
CA PRO A 275 -2.14 13.78 24.53
C PRO A 275 -3.25 13.23 25.42
N ILE A 276 -3.22 11.92 25.65
CA ILE A 276 -4.21 11.21 26.46
C ILE A 276 -3.64 11.03 27.86
N ASP A 277 -3.97 11.95 28.77
CA ASP A 277 -3.55 11.84 30.17
C ASP A 277 -4.41 10.83 30.94
N PHE A 278 -3.73 9.86 31.55
CA PHE A 278 -4.32 8.87 32.44
C PHE A 278 -3.43 8.63 33.66
N MET A 279 -4.02 8.10 34.72
CA MET A 279 -3.28 7.63 35.88
C MET A 279 -3.06 6.13 35.77
N ASP A 280 -1.80 5.73 35.66
CA ASP A 280 -1.41 4.33 35.47
C ASP A 280 -1.67 3.48 36.72
N SER A 281 -1.91 2.19 36.51
CA SER A 281 -2.10 1.19 37.56
C SER A 281 -1.46 -0.13 37.12
N PRO A 282 -0.79 -0.87 38.03
CA PRO A 282 -0.25 -2.20 37.72
C PRO A 282 -1.29 -3.17 37.14
N ASP A 283 -2.57 -2.99 37.48
CA ASP A 283 -3.68 -3.80 36.96
C ASP A 283 -3.87 -3.68 35.44
N PHE A 284 -3.47 -2.56 34.84
CA PHE A 284 -3.67 -2.30 33.41
C PHE A 284 -2.80 -3.19 32.51
N HIS A 285 -1.68 -3.66 33.06
CA HIS A 285 -0.66 -4.45 32.36
C HIS A 285 -0.87 -5.95 32.51
N LYS A 286 -1.91 -6.39 33.25
CA LYS A 286 -2.25 -7.81 33.39
C LYS A 286 -2.85 -8.36 32.10
N ALA A 287 -2.59 -9.63 31.80
CA ALA A 287 -3.13 -10.29 30.59
C ALA A 287 -4.66 -10.31 30.52
N ASN A 288 -5.34 -10.31 31.68
CA ASN A 288 -6.81 -10.29 31.80
C ASN A 288 -7.38 -8.91 32.17
N ALA A 289 -6.60 -7.83 32.03
CA ALA A 289 -7.03 -6.50 32.46
C ALA A 289 -8.33 -6.04 31.79
N GLU A 290 -8.51 -6.37 30.50
CA GLU A 290 -9.69 -5.93 29.75
C GLU A 290 -10.98 -6.53 30.30
N ALA A 291 -11.04 -7.85 30.50
CA ALA A 291 -12.25 -8.48 31.00
C ALA A 291 -12.53 -8.16 32.48
N GLU A 292 -11.48 -7.98 33.29
CA GLU A 292 -11.62 -7.64 34.71
C GLU A 292 -12.05 -6.18 34.93
N ILE A 293 -11.52 -5.24 34.15
CA ILE A 293 -11.77 -3.81 34.33
C ILE A 293 -13.00 -3.34 33.56
N LEU A 294 -13.24 -3.88 32.36
CA LEU A 294 -14.42 -3.54 31.54
C LEU A 294 -15.63 -4.44 31.80
N GLY A 295 -15.50 -5.44 32.68
CA GLY A 295 -16.58 -6.34 33.12
C GLY A 295 -17.73 -5.63 33.84
N GLU A 296 -18.68 -6.37 34.38
CA GLU A 296 -19.87 -5.78 35.03
C GLU A 296 -19.50 -4.90 36.25
N ALA A 297 -20.24 -3.81 36.42
CA ALA A 297 -20.05 -2.93 37.57
C ALA A 297 -20.43 -3.68 38.87
N PRO A 298 -19.72 -3.44 39.99
CA PRO A 298 -20.04 -4.08 41.25
C PRO A 298 -21.47 -3.70 41.69
N HIS A 299 -22.31 -4.71 41.90
CA HIS A 299 -23.67 -4.52 42.39
C HIS A 299 -23.65 -4.37 43.92
N VAL A 300 -23.69 -3.13 44.42
CA VAL A 300 -23.80 -2.90 45.86
C VAL A 300 -25.27 -2.94 46.27
N GLU A 301 -25.68 -3.98 46.99
CA GLU A 301 -27.02 -4.06 47.60
C GLU A 301 -27.15 -3.00 48.72
N GLY A 302 -27.67 -1.84 48.38
CA GLY A 302 -27.97 -0.77 49.33
C GLY A 302 -29.17 0.04 48.88
N LYS A 303 -30.12 0.30 49.79
CA LYS A 303 -31.23 1.23 49.54
C LYS A 303 -30.67 2.62 49.19
N GLN A 304 -30.59 2.94 47.90
CA GLN A 304 -30.32 4.29 47.43
C GLN A 304 -31.46 5.19 47.90
N THR A 305 -31.25 5.87 49.01
CA THR A 305 -32.25 6.75 49.61
C THR A 305 -32.35 8.00 48.75
N LYS A 306 -33.52 8.22 48.13
CA LYS A 306 -33.86 9.46 47.44
C LYS A 306 -33.84 10.59 48.48
N GLN A 307 -32.75 11.35 48.51
CA GLN A 307 -32.66 12.53 49.37
C GLN A 307 -33.60 13.62 48.85
N ARG A 308 -34.31 14.29 49.76
CA ARG A 308 -35.20 15.41 49.41
C ARG A 308 -34.41 16.53 48.76
N VAL A 309 -34.94 17.03 47.65
CA VAL A 309 -34.41 18.20 46.94
C VAL A 309 -34.51 19.43 47.86
N PRO A 310 -33.41 20.15 48.12
CA PRO A 310 -33.48 21.40 48.87
C PRO A 310 -34.35 22.45 48.15
N PRO A 311 -35.17 23.23 48.87
CA PRO A 311 -35.94 24.31 48.25
C PRO A 311 -35.03 25.41 47.68
N GLY A 312 -35.45 26.03 46.58
CA GLY A 312 -34.77 27.16 45.93
C GLY A 312 -33.70 26.82 44.89
N LEU A 313 -33.57 25.55 44.48
CA LEU A 313 -32.63 25.15 43.41
C LEU A 313 -33.25 25.32 42.01
N PRO A 314 -32.49 25.80 41.02
CA PRO A 314 -32.90 25.78 39.61
C PRO A 314 -33.31 24.37 39.13
N PRO A 315 -34.26 24.24 38.17
CA PRO A 315 -34.79 22.94 37.72
C PRO A 315 -33.71 21.96 37.26
N TYR A 316 -32.66 22.44 36.58
CA TYR A 316 -31.53 21.62 36.15
C TYR A 316 -30.77 21.01 37.34
N LEU A 317 -30.50 21.80 38.39
CA LEU A 317 -29.79 21.31 39.58
C LEU A 317 -30.68 20.44 40.47
N ALA A 318 -31.98 20.72 40.52
CA ALA A 318 -32.96 19.87 41.19
C ALA A 318 -33.00 18.46 40.56
N SER A 319 -32.90 18.36 39.23
CA SER A 319 -32.88 17.07 38.52
C SER A 319 -31.69 16.17 38.91
N LEU A 320 -30.57 16.75 39.34
CA LEU A 320 -29.38 16.00 39.80
C LEU A 320 -29.65 15.20 41.08
N TYR A 321 -30.64 15.58 41.89
CA TYR A 321 -31.02 14.85 43.10
C TYR A 321 -31.75 13.53 42.80
N ASN A 322 -32.25 13.34 41.57
CA ASN A 322 -32.84 12.08 41.11
C ASN A 322 -31.79 11.04 40.71
N ILE A 323 -30.54 11.46 40.50
CA ILE A 323 -29.43 10.57 40.17
C ILE A 323 -28.84 10.05 41.49
N PRO A 324 -28.71 8.73 41.67
CA PRO A 324 -28.10 8.18 42.88
C PRO A 324 -26.61 8.49 42.94
N LEU A 325 -26.11 8.68 44.16
CA LEU A 325 -24.66 8.76 44.39
C LEU A 325 -24.05 7.38 44.17
N LEU A 326 -22.85 7.39 43.61
CA LEU A 326 -22.03 6.20 43.55
C LEU A 326 -21.51 5.89 44.95
N THR A 327 -21.46 4.60 45.26
CA THR A 327 -20.72 4.08 46.41
C THR A 327 -19.22 4.16 46.14
N ARG A 328 -18.41 4.06 47.20
CA ARG A 328 -16.93 4.07 47.08
C ARG A 328 -16.42 3.00 46.12
N GLU A 329 -17.06 1.82 46.10
CA GLU A 329 -16.69 0.71 45.23
C GLU A 329 -17.04 0.99 43.76
N GLU A 330 -18.23 1.54 43.50
CA GLU A 330 -18.63 1.95 42.15
C GLU A 330 -17.77 3.10 41.62
N GLU A 331 -17.46 4.10 42.45
CA GLU A 331 -16.56 5.20 42.08
C GLU A 331 -15.17 4.67 41.70
N ALA A 332 -14.60 3.79 42.52
CA ALA A 332 -13.31 3.17 42.24
C ALA A 332 -13.36 2.36 40.93
N TYR A 333 -14.43 1.60 40.70
CA TYR A 333 -14.64 0.86 39.46
C TYR A 333 -14.69 1.78 38.23
N TYR A 334 -15.56 2.80 38.22
CA TYR A 334 -15.71 3.70 37.07
C TYR A 334 -14.46 4.54 36.83
N PHE A 335 -13.78 4.94 37.91
CA PHE A 335 -12.52 5.66 37.80
C PHE A 335 -11.41 4.80 37.21
N ARG A 336 -11.30 3.54 37.64
CA ARG A 336 -10.38 2.54 37.07
C ARG A 336 -10.71 2.29 35.60
N LYS A 337 -11.99 2.10 35.27
CA LYS A 337 -12.50 1.90 33.90
C LYS A 337 -12.13 3.06 32.98
N MET A 338 -12.39 4.30 33.41
CA MET A 338 -12.05 5.51 32.65
C MET A 338 -10.54 5.59 32.36
N ASN A 339 -9.69 5.36 33.36
CA ASN A 339 -8.24 5.43 33.18
C ASN A 339 -7.71 4.27 32.33
N TYR A 340 -8.29 3.07 32.43
CA TYR A 340 -7.95 1.94 31.58
C TYR A 340 -8.30 2.18 30.10
N LEU A 341 -9.47 2.75 29.81
CA LEU A 341 -9.86 3.13 28.45
C LEU A 341 -8.88 4.15 27.85
N LYS A 342 -8.46 5.14 28.64
CA LYS A 342 -7.44 6.11 28.26
C LYS A 342 -6.06 5.48 28.05
N PHE A 343 -5.64 4.58 28.93
CA PHE A 343 -4.40 3.80 28.80
C PHE A 343 -4.39 3.03 27.48
N ARG A 344 -5.46 2.28 27.18
CA ARG A 344 -5.60 1.52 25.93
C ARG A 344 -5.54 2.43 24.70
N ALA A 345 -6.24 3.57 24.74
CA ALA A 345 -6.18 4.55 23.65
C ALA A 345 -4.76 5.11 23.46
N SER A 346 -4.05 5.40 24.55
CA SER A 346 -2.65 5.85 24.53
C SER A 346 -1.69 4.80 23.97
N GLU A 347 -1.86 3.52 24.34
CA GLU A 347 -1.05 2.42 23.79
C GLU A 347 -1.27 2.24 22.28
N LEU A 348 -2.52 2.33 21.81
CA LEU A 348 -2.82 2.28 20.38
C LEU A 348 -2.28 3.51 19.62
N LEU A 349 -2.27 4.68 20.26
CA LEU A 349 -1.76 5.93 19.67
C LEU A 349 -0.25 5.84 19.38
N LYS A 350 0.54 5.13 20.20
CA LYS A 350 1.99 4.90 19.96
C LYS A 350 2.28 4.19 18.64
N GLY A 351 1.34 3.39 18.13
CA GLY A 351 1.45 2.66 16.86
C GLY A 351 0.90 3.41 15.65
N LEU A 352 0.45 4.65 15.80
CA LEU A 352 -0.20 5.42 14.73
C LEU A 352 0.83 6.14 13.85
N ASP A 353 0.73 5.97 12.53
CA ASP A 353 1.54 6.70 11.56
C ASP A 353 0.98 8.12 11.34
N PRO A 354 1.78 9.19 11.52
CA PRO A 354 1.39 10.57 11.23
C PRO A 354 0.92 10.80 9.79
N ARG A 355 1.35 9.99 8.82
CA ARG A 355 0.97 10.11 7.39
C ARG A 355 -0.36 9.45 7.04
N GLY A 356 -1.11 9.02 8.05
CA GLY A 356 -2.41 8.36 7.90
C GLY A 356 -2.30 6.87 8.21
N GLY A 357 -2.77 6.49 9.40
CA GLY A 357 -2.83 5.10 9.85
C GLY A 357 -3.97 4.28 9.22
N LYS A 358 -4.07 3.01 9.63
CA LYS A 358 -5.19 2.13 9.25
C LYS A 358 -6.50 2.75 9.77
N PRO A 359 -7.54 2.99 8.92
CA PRO A 359 -8.79 3.62 9.36
C PRO A 359 -9.41 2.96 10.59
N LYS A 360 -9.43 1.62 10.63
CA LYS A 360 -9.93 0.84 11.77
C LYS A 360 -9.21 1.14 13.09
N LEU A 361 -7.91 1.42 13.05
CA LEU A 361 -7.14 1.74 14.25
C LEU A 361 -7.54 3.12 14.79
N MET A 362 -7.70 4.11 13.93
CA MET A 362 -8.18 5.44 14.33
C MET A 362 -9.61 5.38 14.89
N ASP A 363 -10.48 4.60 14.24
CA ASP A 363 -11.85 4.39 14.73
C ASP A 363 -11.86 3.75 16.13
N GLN A 364 -10.98 2.78 16.40
CA GLN A 364 -10.82 2.18 17.73
C GLN A 364 -10.31 3.17 18.78
N ILE A 365 -9.32 4.00 18.43
CA ILE A 365 -8.79 5.03 19.34
C ILE A 365 -9.90 6.03 19.70
N GLU A 366 -10.62 6.55 18.70
CA GLU A 366 -11.72 7.49 18.90
C GLU A 366 -12.84 6.88 19.74
N ASP A 367 -13.19 5.61 19.53
CA ASP A 367 -14.19 4.91 20.33
C ASP A 367 -13.78 4.78 21.80
N LEU A 368 -12.53 4.37 22.08
CA LEU A 368 -12.02 4.29 23.45
C LEU A 368 -12.02 5.67 24.15
N ILE A 369 -11.65 6.73 23.43
CA ILE A 369 -11.69 8.11 23.94
C ILE A 369 -13.14 8.48 24.27
N ASN A 370 -14.09 8.24 23.36
CA ASN A 370 -15.51 8.55 23.58
C ASN A 370 -16.07 7.79 24.78
N GLN A 371 -15.80 6.49 24.89
CA GLN A 371 -16.20 5.69 26.06
C GLN A 371 -15.61 6.26 27.36
N SER A 372 -14.35 6.72 27.35
CA SER A 372 -13.74 7.34 28.53
C SER A 372 -14.44 8.65 28.93
N VAL A 373 -14.88 9.44 27.94
CA VAL A 373 -15.66 10.66 28.15
C VAL A 373 -17.03 10.35 28.71
N ASP A 374 -17.70 9.29 28.24
CA ASP A 374 -18.98 8.85 28.76
C ASP A 374 -18.89 8.43 30.23
N VAL A 375 -17.85 7.66 30.59
CA VAL A 375 -17.60 7.28 31.99
C VAL A 375 -17.25 8.51 32.85
N LYS A 376 -16.46 9.46 32.33
CA LYS A 376 -16.19 10.74 33.00
C LYS A 376 -17.47 11.53 33.25
N ASN A 377 -18.35 11.61 32.25
CA ASN A 377 -19.62 12.31 32.35
C ASN A 377 -20.55 11.64 33.36
N LEU A 378 -20.53 10.31 33.45
CA LEU A 378 -21.26 9.56 34.47
C LEU A 378 -20.75 9.91 35.88
N LEU A 379 -19.43 9.82 36.11
CA LEU A 379 -18.79 10.18 37.38
C LEU A 379 -19.14 11.62 37.79
N ILE A 380 -19.07 12.57 36.85
CA ILE A 380 -19.44 13.97 37.09
C ILE A 380 -20.92 14.07 37.46
N ARG A 381 -21.83 13.47 36.67
CA ARG A 381 -23.27 13.56 36.92
C ARG A 381 -23.68 13.02 38.29
N CYS A 382 -23.10 11.89 38.71
CA CYS A 382 -23.38 11.33 40.03
C CYS A 382 -22.82 12.23 41.15
N ASN A 383 -21.61 12.76 41.00
CA ASN A 383 -20.92 13.49 42.08
C ASN A 383 -21.15 15.00 42.11
N LEU A 384 -21.71 15.59 41.04
CA LEU A 384 -21.99 17.02 40.96
C LEU A 384 -22.91 17.50 42.08
N ARG A 385 -23.83 16.64 42.54
CA ARG A 385 -24.71 16.91 43.68
C ARG A 385 -23.93 17.18 44.97
N LEU A 386 -22.83 16.46 45.22
CA LEU A 386 -21.99 16.67 46.41
C LEU A 386 -21.37 18.06 46.37
N VAL A 387 -20.83 18.46 45.21
CA VAL A 387 -20.23 19.78 45.00
C VAL A 387 -21.25 20.90 45.23
N VAL A 388 -22.46 20.78 44.67
CA VAL A 388 -23.55 21.75 44.88
C VAL A 388 -23.96 21.83 46.35
N SER A 389 -24.03 20.68 47.04
CA SER A 389 -24.38 20.64 48.46
C SER A 389 -23.33 21.33 49.35
N ILE A 390 -22.04 21.20 49.01
CA ILE A 390 -20.93 21.85 49.71
C ILE A 390 -20.92 23.34 49.37
N ALA A 391 -21.05 23.71 48.09
CA ALA A 391 -21.12 25.10 47.66
C ALA A 391 -22.26 25.85 48.37
N LYS A 392 -23.44 25.24 48.50
CA LYS A 392 -24.57 25.82 49.25
C LYS A 392 -24.25 26.08 50.74
N LYS A 393 -23.42 25.24 51.38
CA LYS A 393 -23.00 25.45 52.78
C LYS A 393 -22.06 26.66 52.94
N HIS A 394 -21.37 27.07 51.87
CA HIS A 394 -20.41 28.17 51.89
C HIS A 394 -20.97 29.48 51.28
N ILE A 395 -22.16 29.46 50.70
CA ILE A 395 -22.85 30.67 50.24
C ILE A 395 -23.49 31.39 51.44
N LYS A 396 -23.13 32.67 51.64
CA LYS A 396 -23.75 33.53 52.65
C LYS A 396 -25.24 33.75 52.33
N PRO A 397 -26.13 33.86 53.33
CA PRO A 397 -27.59 33.91 53.15
C PRO A 397 -28.14 35.10 52.34
N THR A 398 -27.29 36.00 51.83
CA THR A 398 -27.67 37.17 51.03
C THR A 398 -27.40 37.03 49.54
N THR A 399 -26.81 35.92 49.07
CA THR A 399 -26.53 35.71 47.64
C THR A 399 -27.38 34.57 47.11
N ASN A 400 -28.29 34.87 46.18
CA ASN A 400 -29.04 33.85 45.43
C ASN A 400 -28.09 33.08 44.49
N PHE A 401 -28.44 31.81 44.26
CA PHE A 401 -27.72 30.86 43.40
C PHE A 401 -27.69 31.27 41.94
#